data_AF-A0A963SN43-F1
#
_entry.id   AF-A0A963SN43-F1
#
_cell.length_a   1.000
_cell.length_b   1.000
_cell.length_c   1.000
_cell.angle_alpha   90.00
_cell.angle_beta   90.00
_cell.angle_gamma   90.00
#
_symmetry.space_group_name_H-M   'P 1'
#
loop_
_entity.id
_entity.type
_entity.pdbx_description
1 polymer ?
#
loop_
_entity_poly.entity_id
_entity_poly.type
_entity_poly.pdbx_seq_one_letter_code
_entity_poly.pdbx_strand_id
1 'polypeptide(L)'
;MSEYSTIHAAFAAKVDAALAALEAEGALPAGTPRNNVTVEPPRDPSHGDLATNAAMVLAKQAKTNPRELAGKIVEKLSADPAVEGAEIAGPGFINLRLSDAAWREELAAIAALGADYGKSAMGAGRTVNVEYVSANPTGPMHMGHCRGAVVGDALASLLEAAGHKVVREYYINDAGGQVDVLARSAHLRYREALGEDIGEIPEGLYPGDYLIPVGEALAKELGDGFVGKDEAEWLPLFRARAVAAMMELIRADLALLGIHHDVFASEAELQAAGKPEEAETWLRQHDLVYDGMLEAPKGKTPEDWEPVELPLFRSTKFGDDQDRPIRKSDGKWTYFGADLAYHFQKAEGADELIDIWGADHAGTVKRIKAAVAALTEGAGRPIPFDVKLVQMVALLRGGEPVKMSKRSGTFVTLADVVREVGKDVVRFTMLTRKP
;
A
#
# COMPACT_ATOMS: atom_id res chain seq x y z
N MET A 1 25.38 -13.54 14.78
CA MET A 1 25.34 -12.38 13.88
C MET A 1 26.51 -12.53 12.93
N SER A 2 26.32 -12.26 11.64
CA SER A 2 27.38 -12.30 10.62
C SER A 2 28.59 -11.46 11.09
N GLU A 3 29.81 -11.97 10.96
CA GLU A 3 31.04 -11.19 11.17
C GLU A 3 31.25 -10.14 10.07
N TYR A 4 30.47 -10.20 9.00
CA TYR A 4 30.53 -9.29 7.85
C TYR A 4 29.42 -8.24 7.90
N SER A 5 29.81 -6.98 7.74
CA SER A 5 28.94 -5.82 7.54
C SER A 5 29.16 -5.28 6.14
N THR A 6 28.10 -4.86 5.46
CA THR A 6 28.22 -4.13 4.18
C THR A 6 28.88 -2.78 4.40
N ILE A 7 29.46 -2.21 3.35
CA ILE A 7 30.22 -0.95 3.39
C ILE A 7 29.39 0.19 3.97
N HIS A 8 28.12 0.33 3.56
CA HIS A 8 27.24 1.37 4.09
C HIS A 8 26.94 1.17 5.58
N ALA A 9 26.69 -0.06 6.02
CA ALA A 9 26.43 -0.35 7.43
C ALA A 9 27.69 -0.15 8.29
N ALA A 10 28.86 -0.54 7.77
CA ALA A 10 30.13 -0.37 8.46
C ALA A 10 30.48 1.11 8.62
N PHE A 11 30.28 1.92 7.56
CA PHE A 11 30.56 3.35 7.61
C PHE A 11 29.50 4.13 8.38
N ALA A 12 28.23 3.72 8.37
CA ALA A 12 27.23 4.26 9.29
C ALA A 12 27.66 4.04 10.76
N ALA A 13 28.16 2.86 11.10
CA ALA A 13 28.69 2.57 12.44
C ALA A 13 29.95 3.40 12.77
N LYS A 14 30.85 3.63 11.82
CA LYS A 14 32.03 4.51 11.99
C LYS A 14 31.62 5.97 12.22
N VAL A 15 30.64 6.48 11.46
CA VAL A 15 30.08 7.82 11.68
C VAL A 15 29.41 7.90 13.05
N ASP A 16 28.65 6.89 13.45
CA ASP A 16 28.01 6.84 14.76
C ASP A 16 29.03 6.83 15.92
N ALA A 17 30.11 6.07 15.78
CA ALA A 17 31.22 6.04 16.73
C ALA A 17 31.94 7.40 16.81
N ALA A 18 32.17 8.06 15.68
CA ALA A 18 32.73 9.41 15.65
C ALA A 18 31.82 10.42 16.38
N LEU A 19 30.51 10.36 16.14
CA LEU A 19 29.54 11.22 16.83
C LEU A 19 29.47 10.93 18.33
N ALA A 20 29.56 9.66 18.75
CA ALA A 20 29.60 9.27 20.16
C ALA A 20 30.87 9.80 20.87
N ALA A 21 32.02 9.79 20.19
CA ALA A 21 33.23 10.42 20.70
C ALA A 21 33.05 11.95 20.88
N LEU A 22 32.40 12.61 19.92
CA LEU A 22 32.08 14.05 20.04
C LEU A 22 31.10 14.35 21.17
N GLU A 23 30.18 13.44 21.50
CA GLU A 23 29.34 13.56 22.70
C GLU A 23 30.17 13.45 23.99
N ALA A 24 31.08 12.48 24.06
CA ALA A 24 31.97 12.30 25.20
C ALA A 24 32.92 13.51 25.40
N GLU A 25 33.31 14.18 24.31
CA GLU A 25 34.14 15.39 24.31
C GLU A 25 33.34 16.68 24.58
N GLY A 26 32.01 16.60 24.69
CA GLY A 26 31.12 17.75 24.88
C GLY A 26 30.95 18.63 23.65
N ALA A 27 31.42 18.18 22.48
CA ALA A 27 31.24 18.86 21.19
C ALA A 27 29.85 18.64 20.58
N LEU A 28 29.15 17.59 21.02
CA LEU A 28 27.76 17.29 20.69
C LEU A 28 26.99 17.02 22.00
N PRO A 29 25.74 17.50 22.18
CA PRO A 29 24.97 17.16 23.37
C PRO A 29 24.68 15.66 23.44
N ALA A 30 24.77 15.10 24.64
CA ALA A 30 24.47 13.68 24.87
C ALA A 30 23.02 13.35 24.47
N GLY A 31 22.85 12.21 23.79
CA GLY A 31 21.53 11.74 23.36
C GLY A 31 20.93 12.54 22.21
N THR A 32 21.75 13.23 21.41
CA THR A 32 21.26 13.95 20.23
C THR A 32 20.65 12.95 19.23
N PRO A 33 19.41 13.16 18.74
CA PRO A 33 18.80 12.27 17.74
C PRO A 33 19.60 12.23 16.43
N ARG A 34 19.90 11.01 15.94
CA ARG A 34 20.72 10.76 14.74
C ARG A 34 19.94 10.20 13.56
N ASN A 35 18.61 10.10 13.67
CA ASN A 35 17.73 9.47 12.69
C ASN A 35 17.78 10.08 11.28
N ASN A 36 18.22 11.33 11.14
CA ASN A 36 18.36 12.01 9.85
C ASN A 36 19.80 12.01 9.30
N VAL A 37 20.74 11.39 10.02
CA VAL A 37 22.12 11.21 9.55
C VAL A 37 22.14 10.09 8.53
N THR A 38 22.73 10.35 7.37
CA THR A 38 22.83 9.38 6.28
C THR A 38 24.27 9.11 5.90
N VAL A 39 24.52 7.92 5.36
CA VAL A 39 25.78 7.53 4.69
C VAL A 39 25.41 6.92 3.34
N GLU A 40 25.63 7.69 2.29
CA GLU A 40 25.13 7.39 0.93
C GLU A 40 26.24 7.62 -0.09
N PRO A 41 26.15 7.05 -1.31
CA PRO A 41 27.05 7.42 -2.39
C PRO A 41 26.91 8.92 -2.71
N PRO A 42 28.00 9.65 -2.99
CA PRO A 42 27.90 11.04 -3.39
C PRO A 42 27.20 11.16 -4.75
N ARG A 43 26.48 12.27 -4.95
CA ARG A 43 25.81 12.56 -6.23
C ARG A 43 26.78 12.66 -7.40
N ASP A 44 27.99 13.16 -7.15
CA ASP A 44 29.08 13.21 -8.11
C ASP A 44 30.15 12.21 -7.68
N PRO A 45 30.42 11.15 -8.46
CA PRO A 45 31.43 10.14 -8.12
C PRO A 45 32.85 10.71 -7.94
N SER A 46 33.17 11.89 -8.51
CA SER A 46 34.48 12.53 -8.31
C SER A 46 34.71 12.99 -6.86
N HIS A 47 33.62 13.16 -6.10
CA HIS A 47 33.68 13.53 -4.69
C HIS A 47 34.12 12.37 -3.78
N GLY A 48 34.17 11.14 -4.28
CA GLY A 48 34.61 9.96 -3.53
C GLY A 48 33.57 8.85 -3.58
N ASP A 49 33.61 7.98 -2.58
CA ASP A 49 32.87 6.72 -2.56
C ASP A 49 31.62 6.82 -1.69
N LEU A 50 31.73 7.51 -0.55
CA LEU A 50 30.66 7.73 0.41
C LEU A 50 30.57 9.20 0.79
N ALA A 51 29.39 9.63 1.20
CA ALA A 51 29.14 10.95 1.75
C ALA A 51 28.21 10.85 2.96
N THR A 52 28.40 11.74 3.93
CA THR A 52 27.49 11.92 5.05
C THR A 52 27.07 13.37 5.25
N ASN A 53 25.81 13.56 5.61
CA ASN A 53 25.21 14.85 5.96
C ASN A 53 25.30 15.15 7.47
N ALA A 54 25.97 14.30 8.26
CA ALA A 54 25.93 14.31 9.74
C ALA A 54 26.12 15.71 10.34
N ALA A 55 27.12 16.45 9.87
CA ALA A 55 27.41 17.78 10.40
C ALA A 55 26.27 18.78 10.16
N MET A 56 25.61 18.71 8.99
CA MET A 56 24.50 19.60 8.65
C MET A 56 23.26 19.32 9.49
N VAL A 57 23.00 18.05 9.76
CA VAL A 57 21.84 17.59 10.54
C VAL A 57 21.98 17.97 12.01
N LEU A 58 23.21 17.94 12.54
CA LEU A 58 23.48 18.01 13.97
C LEU A 58 24.02 19.37 14.44
N ALA A 59 24.44 20.26 13.54
CA ALA A 59 25.08 21.53 13.91
C ALA A 59 24.22 22.42 14.81
N LYS A 60 22.91 22.46 14.57
CA LYS A 60 21.98 23.28 15.36
C LYS A 60 21.97 22.83 16.82
N GLN A 61 21.95 21.53 17.06
CA GLN A 61 21.97 20.90 18.37
C GLN A 61 23.34 21.08 19.03
N ALA A 62 24.42 20.95 18.25
CA ALA A 62 25.78 21.20 18.66
C ALA A 62 26.11 22.69 18.92
N LYS A 63 25.19 23.62 18.60
CA LYS A 63 25.36 25.08 18.73
C LYS A 63 26.64 25.60 18.04
N THR A 64 27.02 24.99 16.92
CA THR A 64 28.16 25.39 16.09
C THR A 64 27.71 25.45 14.63
N ASN A 65 28.52 26.08 13.76
CA ASN A 65 28.24 26.03 12.34
C ASN A 65 28.57 24.63 11.77
N PRO A 66 27.88 24.17 10.71
CA PRO A 66 28.07 22.81 10.23
C PRO A 66 29.47 22.52 9.71
N ARG A 67 30.22 23.53 9.23
CA ARG A 67 31.58 23.34 8.73
C ARG A 67 32.58 23.05 9.86
N GLU A 68 32.43 23.72 11.00
CA GLU A 68 33.20 23.44 12.22
C GLU A 68 32.92 22.04 12.75
N LEU A 69 31.64 21.64 12.85
CA LEU A 69 31.28 20.29 13.25
C LEU A 69 31.82 19.24 12.26
N ALA A 70 31.74 19.53 10.95
CA ALA A 70 32.29 18.67 9.91
C ALA A 70 33.80 18.45 10.08
N GLY A 71 34.56 19.50 10.44
CA GLY A 71 35.99 19.39 10.74
C GLY A 71 36.29 18.40 11.86
N LYS A 72 35.53 18.46 12.95
CA LYS A 72 35.68 17.51 14.07
C LYS A 72 35.33 16.07 13.68
N ILE A 73 34.28 15.88 12.86
CA ILE A 73 33.91 14.56 12.37
C ILE A 73 34.98 14.02 11.42
N VAL A 74 35.47 14.84 10.49
CA VAL A 74 36.56 14.49 9.56
C VAL A 74 37.84 14.09 10.29
N GLU A 75 38.18 14.76 11.39
CA GLU A 75 39.33 14.40 12.22
C GLU A 75 39.22 12.96 12.76
N LYS A 76 38.04 12.58 13.27
CA LYS A 76 37.79 11.20 13.75
C LYS A 76 37.79 10.18 12.62
N LEU A 77 37.13 10.49 11.50
CA LEU A 77 37.01 9.56 10.37
C LEU A 77 38.35 9.35 9.66
N SER A 78 39.17 10.40 9.53
CA SER A 78 40.52 10.30 8.92
C SER A 78 41.50 9.45 9.73
N ALA A 79 41.19 9.14 11.00
CA ALA A 79 42.02 8.24 11.81
C ALA A 79 41.74 6.76 11.52
N ASP A 80 40.66 6.45 10.78
CA ASP A 80 40.30 5.09 10.43
C ASP A 80 41.08 4.60 9.20
N PRO A 81 41.77 3.46 9.24
CA PRO A 81 42.56 2.96 8.12
C PRO A 81 41.73 2.63 6.87
N ALA A 82 40.42 2.48 7.01
CA ALA A 82 39.52 2.27 5.88
C ALA A 82 39.27 3.56 5.08
N VAL A 83 39.62 4.74 5.62
CA VAL A 83 39.44 6.06 4.98
C VAL A 83 40.78 6.55 4.42
N GLU A 84 40.87 6.65 3.10
CA GLU A 84 42.04 7.23 2.42
C GLU A 84 41.99 8.77 2.45
N GLY A 85 40.79 9.35 2.40
CA GLY A 85 40.62 10.79 2.51
C GLY A 85 39.20 11.18 2.93
N ALA A 86 39.10 12.26 3.71
CA ALA A 86 37.82 12.84 4.11
C ALA A 86 37.83 14.36 3.85
N GLU A 87 36.89 14.84 3.04
CA GLU A 87 36.83 16.23 2.57
C GLU A 87 35.50 16.87 2.92
N ILE A 88 35.55 18.14 3.36
CA ILE A 88 34.35 18.92 3.65
C ILE A 88 33.90 19.66 2.39
N ALA A 89 32.71 19.34 1.90
CA ALA A 89 32.08 19.97 0.75
C ALA A 89 30.96 20.94 1.15
N GLY A 90 30.88 22.06 0.43
CA GLY A 90 29.81 23.04 0.55
C GLY A 90 29.56 23.50 2.00
N PRO A 91 28.32 23.43 2.50
CA PRO A 91 27.97 23.91 3.83
C PRO A 91 28.41 22.99 4.98
N GLY A 92 28.88 21.76 4.70
CA GLY A 92 29.24 20.78 5.73
C GLY A 92 28.94 19.33 5.37
N PHE A 93 28.80 19.00 4.08
CA PHE A 93 28.82 17.60 3.65
C PHE A 93 30.23 17.05 3.84
N ILE A 94 30.33 15.78 4.22
CA ILE A 94 31.63 15.11 4.36
C ILE A 94 31.68 14.01 3.32
N ASN A 95 32.60 14.14 2.37
CA ASN A 95 32.86 13.11 1.37
C ASN A 95 34.05 12.26 1.82
N LEU A 96 33.97 10.95 1.59
CA LEU A 96 34.96 9.97 1.98
C LEU A 96 35.46 9.23 0.74
N ARG A 97 36.78 9.10 0.62
CA ARG A 97 37.46 8.15 -0.26
C ARG A 97 37.93 6.99 0.60
N LEU A 98 37.63 5.77 0.16
CA LEU A 98 37.89 4.56 0.91
C LEU A 98 39.14 3.88 0.39
N SER A 99 39.87 3.26 1.30
CA SER A 99 41.02 2.45 0.93
C SER A 99 40.59 1.24 0.08
N ASP A 100 41.49 0.76 -0.78
CA ASP A 100 41.29 -0.50 -1.51
C ASP A 100 40.98 -1.69 -0.59
N ALA A 101 41.48 -1.68 0.65
CA ALA A 101 41.22 -2.74 1.62
C ALA A 101 39.73 -2.80 1.99
N ALA A 102 39.08 -1.65 2.18
CA ALA A 102 37.64 -1.58 2.46
C ALA A 102 36.81 -2.16 1.30
N TRP A 103 37.20 -1.88 0.06
CA TRP A 103 36.54 -2.48 -1.11
C TRP A 103 36.74 -3.99 -1.23
N ARG A 104 37.94 -4.49 -0.91
CA ARG A 104 38.21 -5.94 -0.86
C ARG A 104 37.41 -6.63 0.24
N GLU A 105 37.22 -5.98 1.39
CA GLU A 105 36.35 -6.46 2.47
C GLU A 105 34.88 -6.53 2.02
N GLU A 106 34.39 -5.54 1.25
CA GLU A 106 33.03 -5.58 0.71
C GLU A 106 32.82 -6.75 -0.26
N LEU A 107 33.80 -7.03 -1.13
CA LEU A 107 33.73 -8.20 -2.00
C LEU A 107 33.69 -9.52 -1.20
N ALA A 108 34.45 -9.59 -0.10
CA ALA A 108 34.40 -10.73 0.80
C ALA A 108 33.04 -10.83 1.52
N ALA A 109 32.45 -9.70 1.92
CA ALA A 109 31.12 -9.65 2.52
C ALA A 109 30.03 -10.10 1.53
N ILE A 110 30.07 -9.66 0.27
CA ILE A 110 29.17 -10.12 -0.80
C ILE A 110 29.27 -11.64 -0.97
N ALA A 111 30.50 -12.17 -1.06
CA ALA A 111 30.72 -13.61 -1.22
C ALA A 111 30.24 -14.42 -0.01
N ALA A 112 30.46 -13.92 1.21
CA ALA A 112 30.07 -14.59 2.45
C ALA A 112 28.55 -14.54 2.70
N LEU A 113 27.91 -13.41 2.42
CA LEU A 113 26.47 -13.21 2.65
C LEU A 113 25.61 -13.81 1.52
N GLY A 114 26.12 -13.91 0.30
CA GLY A 114 25.43 -14.51 -0.84
C GLY A 114 24.04 -13.88 -1.07
N ALA A 115 22.99 -14.69 -0.98
CA ALA A 115 21.60 -14.25 -1.19
C ALA A 115 21.07 -13.32 -0.07
N ASP A 116 21.77 -13.23 1.06
CA ASP A 116 21.43 -12.34 2.17
C ASP A 116 22.15 -10.99 2.09
N TYR A 117 23.03 -10.79 1.10
CA TYR A 117 23.66 -9.50 0.86
C TYR A 117 22.60 -8.41 0.61
N GLY A 118 22.72 -7.28 1.31
CA GLY A 118 21.76 -6.17 1.25
C GLY A 118 20.54 -6.32 2.17
N LYS A 119 20.34 -7.45 2.85
CA LYS A 119 19.33 -7.57 3.91
C LYS A 119 19.77 -6.83 5.17
N SER A 120 18.81 -6.36 5.96
CA SER A 120 19.07 -5.69 7.23
C SER A 120 18.09 -6.15 8.32
N ALA A 121 18.42 -5.82 9.57
CA ALA A 121 17.56 -6.04 10.73
C ALA A 121 16.87 -4.74 11.21
N MET A 122 16.84 -3.70 10.37
CA MET A 122 16.32 -2.36 10.71
C MET A 122 14.86 -2.40 11.15
N GLY A 123 14.06 -3.30 10.57
CA GLY A 123 12.66 -3.47 10.90
C GLY A 123 12.41 -4.02 12.32
N ALA A 124 13.43 -4.62 12.95
CA ALA A 124 13.37 -5.19 14.29
C ALA A 124 12.19 -6.17 14.51
N GLY A 125 11.74 -6.84 13.44
CA GLY A 125 10.61 -7.77 13.49
C GLY A 125 9.24 -7.12 13.64
N ARG A 126 9.13 -5.79 13.50
CA ARG A 126 7.85 -5.07 13.47
C ARG A 126 7.01 -5.55 12.31
N THR A 127 5.72 -5.71 12.56
CA THR A 127 4.75 -6.22 11.59
C THR A 127 4.17 -5.07 10.78
N VAL A 128 4.37 -5.10 9.47
CA VAL A 128 3.81 -4.13 8.52
C VAL A 128 2.75 -4.83 7.69
N ASN A 129 1.51 -4.35 7.74
CA ASN A 129 0.49 -4.78 6.81
C ASN A 129 0.57 -3.90 5.56
N VAL A 130 0.77 -4.52 4.40
CA VAL A 130 0.82 -3.87 3.09
C VAL A 130 -0.41 -4.33 2.31
N GLU A 131 -1.39 -3.45 2.14
CA GLU A 131 -2.55 -3.71 1.31
C GLU A 131 -2.37 -3.12 -0.08
N TYR A 132 -2.61 -3.93 -1.11
CA TYR A 132 -2.45 -3.52 -2.48
C TYR A 132 -3.30 -4.35 -3.43
N VAL A 133 -3.51 -3.83 -4.63
CA VAL A 133 -4.44 -4.33 -5.65
C VAL A 133 -5.89 -4.00 -5.35
N SER A 134 -6.47 -4.60 -4.29
CA SER A 134 -7.85 -4.40 -3.79
C SER A 134 -8.89 -4.09 -4.87
N ALA A 135 -8.82 -4.78 -6.01
CA ALA A 135 -9.69 -4.54 -7.14
C ALA A 135 -11.04 -5.25 -6.94
N ASN A 136 -12.13 -4.62 -7.37
CA ASN A 136 -13.46 -5.20 -7.24
C ASN A 136 -13.53 -6.55 -8.00
N PRO A 137 -14.08 -7.62 -7.39
CA PRO A 137 -14.06 -8.98 -7.93
C PRO A 137 -15.11 -9.17 -9.03
N THR A 138 -15.03 -8.36 -10.08
CA THR A 138 -16.04 -8.22 -11.14
C THR A 138 -15.54 -8.66 -12.50
N GLY A 139 -14.33 -9.20 -12.56
CA GLY A 139 -13.72 -9.68 -13.79
C GLY A 139 -12.21 -9.92 -13.63
N PRO A 140 -11.54 -10.39 -14.69
CA PRO A 140 -10.10 -10.61 -14.67
C PRO A 140 -9.31 -9.31 -14.57
N MET A 141 -8.04 -9.44 -14.20
CA MET A 141 -7.16 -8.30 -14.01
C MET A 141 -6.79 -7.67 -15.34
N HIS A 142 -6.63 -6.36 -15.35
CA HIS A 142 -6.20 -5.60 -16.53
C HIS A 142 -4.97 -4.74 -16.22
N MET A 143 -4.30 -4.25 -17.26
CA MET A 143 -3.06 -3.47 -17.12
C MET A 143 -3.16 -2.25 -16.19
N GLY A 144 -4.34 -1.65 -16.04
CA GLY A 144 -4.55 -0.57 -15.07
C GLY A 144 -4.28 -0.96 -13.60
N HIS A 145 -4.43 -2.24 -13.24
CA HIS A 145 -4.16 -2.73 -11.88
C HIS A 145 -2.70 -3.17 -11.69
N CYS A 146 -1.99 -3.43 -12.79
CA CYS A 146 -0.66 -4.06 -12.79
C CYS A 146 0.37 -3.23 -12.01
N ARG A 147 0.35 -1.90 -12.15
CA ARG A 147 1.32 -1.04 -11.46
C ARG A 147 1.18 -1.08 -9.95
N GLY A 148 -0.04 -0.94 -9.43
CA GLY A 148 -0.30 -1.06 -7.99
C GLY A 148 0.10 -2.42 -7.45
N ALA A 149 -0.18 -3.48 -8.21
CA ALA A 149 0.23 -4.85 -7.88
C ALA A 149 1.75 -4.98 -7.72
N VAL A 150 2.51 -4.56 -8.74
CA VAL A 150 3.98 -4.70 -8.76
C VAL A 150 4.65 -3.80 -7.72
N VAL A 151 4.19 -2.55 -7.57
CA VAL A 151 4.76 -1.61 -6.59
C VAL A 151 4.52 -2.10 -5.16
N GLY A 152 3.31 -2.59 -4.85
CA GLY A 152 2.99 -3.13 -3.54
C GLY A 152 3.82 -4.37 -3.20
N ASP A 153 3.92 -5.31 -4.12
CA ASP A 153 4.72 -6.53 -3.94
C ASP A 153 6.22 -6.24 -3.80
N ALA A 154 6.76 -5.30 -4.58
CA ALA A 154 8.15 -4.87 -4.47
C ALA A 154 8.43 -4.17 -3.13
N LEU A 155 7.52 -3.32 -2.65
CA LEU A 155 7.64 -2.68 -1.35
C LEU A 155 7.57 -3.70 -0.20
N ALA A 156 6.62 -4.62 -0.25
CA ALA A 156 6.50 -5.71 0.72
C ALA A 156 7.79 -6.54 0.80
N SER A 157 8.33 -6.92 -0.36
CA SER A 157 9.59 -7.67 -0.44
C SER A 157 10.79 -6.88 0.10
N LEU A 158 10.84 -5.57 -0.13
CA LEU A 158 11.88 -4.69 0.42
C LEU A 158 11.78 -4.57 1.94
N LEU A 159 10.57 -4.48 2.50
CA LEU A 159 10.35 -4.43 3.94
C LEU A 159 10.78 -5.73 4.62
N GLU A 160 10.50 -6.89 4.02
CA GLU A 160 11.00 -8.18 4.50
C GLU A 160 12.53 -8.24 4.46
N ALA A 161 13.14 -7.79 3.36
CA ALA A 161 14.59 -7.70 3.25
C ALA A 161 15.19 -6.73 4.28
N ALA A 162 14.42 -5.72 4.72
CA ALA A 162 14.80 -4.80 5.79
C ALA A 162 14.53 -5.33 7.22
N GLY A 163 14.02 -6.56 7.36
CA GLY A 163 13.83 -7.23 8.65
C GLY A 163 12.49 -6.94 9.33
N HIS A 164 11.50 -6.46 8.57
CA HIS A 164 10.10 -6.43 9.02
C HIS A 164 9.44 -7.80 8.84
N LYS A 165 8.39 -8.07 9.64
CA LYS A 165 7.39 -9.08 9.28
C LYS A 165 6.37 -8.39 8.38
N VAL A 166 6.01 -8.99 7.25
CA VAL A 166 5.08 -8.37 6.32
C VAL A 166 3.84 -9.23 6.17
N VAL A 167 2.67 -8.59 6.20
CA VAL A 167 1.39 -9.18 5.81
C VAL A 167 0.99 -8.54 4.49
N ARG A 168 0.92 -9.33 3.42
CA ARG A 168 0.40 -8.90 2.12
C ARG A 168 -1.10 -9.10 2.11
N GLU A 169 -1.85 -8.01 2.08
CA GLU A 169 -3.31 -8.04 2.15
C GLU A 169 -3.98 -7.60 0.85
N TYR A 170 -5.07 -8.27 0.51
CA TYR A 170 -5.99 -7.91 -0.55
C TYR A 170 -7.37 -7.65 0.07
N TYR A 171 -7.88 -6.43 -0.04
CA TYR A 171 -9.26 -6.13 0.35
C TYR A 171 -10.23 -6.44 -0.79
N ILE A 172 -11.18 -7.33 -0.56
CA ILE A 172 -12.21 -7.72 -1.53
C ILE A 172 -13.44 -6.86 -1.30
N ASN A 173 -13.70 -5.95 -2.22
CA ASN A 173 -14.94 -5.16 -2.26
C ASN A 173 -16.07 -6.00 -2.88
N ASP A 174 -16.51 -7.02 -2.14
CA ASP A 174 -17.58 -7.95 -2.51
C ASP A 174 -18.94 -7.62 -1.88
N ALA A 175 -19.10 -6.39 -1.43
CA ALA A 175 -20.38 -5.84 -1.00
C ALA A 175 -20.93 -4.82 -2.00
N GLY A 176 -22.25 -4.68 -2.05
CA GLY A 176 -22.93 -3.64 -2.81
C GLY A 176 -23.25 -3.98 -4.27
N GLY A 177 -23.69 -2.96 -5.02
CA GLY A 177 -24.43 -3.17 -6.26
C GLY A 177 -23.64 -3.78 -7.42
N GLN A 178 -22.31 -3.65 -7.45
CA GLN A 178 -21.50 -4.21 -8.54
C GLN A 178 -21.47 -5.74 -8.51
N VAL A 179 -21.38 -6.36 -7.33
CA VAL A 179 -21.45 -7.82 -7.24
C VAL A 179 -22.86 -8.36 -7.47
N ASP A 180 -23.91 -7.55 -7.26
CA ASP A 180 -25.27 -7.91 -7.66
C ASP A 180 -25.40 -7.97 -9.17
N VAL A 181 -24.82 -6.98 -9.87
CA VAL A 181 -24.75 -6.96 -11.33
C VAL A 181 -23.94 -8.15 -11.84
N LEU A 182 -22.84 -8.52 -11.17
CA LEU A 182 -22.07 -9.72 -11.49
C LEU A 182 -22.92 -10.99 -11.35
N ALA A 183 -23.66 -11.13 -10.25
CA ALA A 183 -24.54 -12.27 -10.00
C ALA A 183 -25.64 -12.39 -11.07
N ARG A 184 -26.28 -11.27 -11.44
CA ARG A 184 -27.27 -11.21 -12.54
C ARG A 184 -26.65 -11.62 -13.88
N SER A 185 -25.42 -11.18 -14.14
CA SER A 185 -24.69 -11.55 -15.36
C SER A 185 -24.35 -13.04 -15.40
N ALA A 186 -23.93 -13.62 -14.26
CA ALA A 186 -23.68 -15.04 -14.12
C ALA A 186 -24.99 -15.87 -14.25
N HIS A 187 -26.12 -15.37 -13.77
CA HIS A 187 -27.43 -16.01 -13.95
C HIS A 187 -27.86 -16.10 -15.42
N LEU A 188 -27.57 -15.06 -16.21
CA LEU A 188 -27.76 -15.14 -17.68
C LEU A 188 -26.89 -16.22 -18.31
N ARG A 189 -25.58 -16.26 -17.99
CA ARG A 189 -24.68 -17.30 -18.52
C ARG A 189 -25.07 -18.71 -18.05
N TYR A 190 -25.64 -18.84 -16.86
CA TYR A 190 -26.21 -20.09 -16.35
C TYR A 190 -27.39 -20.57 -17.20
N ARG A 191 -28.33 -19.67 -17.54
CA ARG A 191 -29.46 -19.98 -18.42
C ARG A 191 -29.01 -20.32 -19.84
N GLU A 192 -28.03 -19.59 -20.37
CA GLU A 192 -27.39 -19.88 -21.65
C GLU A 192 -26.78 -21.30 -21.67
N ALA A 193 -26.07 -21.69 -20.61
CA ALA A 193 -25.48 -23.02 -20.48
C ALA A 193 -26.52 -24.15 -20.38
N LEU A 194 -27.75 -23.84 -19.97
CA LEU A 194 -28.89 -24.77 -19.98
C LEU A 194 -29.60 -24.85 -21.34
N GLY A 195 -29.14 -24.07 -22.33
CA GLY A 195 -29.67 -24.04 -23.69
C GLY A 195 -30.77 -23.00 -23.93
N GLU A 196 -30.98 -22.07 -23.00
CA GLU A 196 -31.86 -20.92 -23.26
C GLU A 196 -31.18 -19.91 -24.19
N ASP A 197 -31.93 -19.37 -25.15
CA ASP A 197 -31.51 -18.20 -25.92
C ASP A 197 -31.64 -16.95 -25.04
N ILE A 198 -30.51 -16.43 -24.56
CA ILE A 198 -30.46 -15.23 -23.72
C ILE A 198 -30.37 -13.92 -24.53
N GLY A 199 -30.29 -14.00 -25.86
CA GLY A 199 -30.13 -12.84 -26.74
C GLY A 199 -28.84 -12.05 -26.48
N GLU A 200 -28.86 -10.76 -26.80
CA GLU A 200 -27.78 -9.85 -26.42
C GLU A 200 -27.82 -9.56 -24.92
N ILE A 201 -26.65 -9.55 -24.28
CA ILE A 201 -26.55 -9.22 -22.85
C ILE A 201 -27.03 -7.77 -22.63
N PRO A 202 -28.04 -7.56 -21.77
CA PRO A 202 -28.59 -6.23 -21.51
C PRO A 202 -27.55 -5.21 -21.05
N GLU A 203 -27.77 -3.94 -21.42
CA GLU A 203 -26.93 -2.84 -20.96
C GLU A 203 -26.93 -2.75 -19.42
N GLY A 204 -25.75 -2.55 -18.84
CA GLY A 204 -25.56 -2.47 -17.40
C GLY A 204 -25.12 -3.78 -16.75
N LEU A 205 -25.20 -4.91 -17.45
CA LEU A 205 -24.60 -6.19 -17.03
C LEU A 205 -23.17 -6.34 -17.53
N TYR A 206 -22.45 -7.31 -16.99
CA TYR A 206 -21.10 -7.66 -17.41
C TYR A 206 -21.15 -8.64 -18.60
N PRO A 207 -20.69 -8.24 -19.81
CA PRO A 207 -20.86 -9.06 -21.00
C PRO A 207 -19.73 -10.07 -21.22
N GLY A 208 -18.65 -10.01 -20.43
CA GLY A 208 -17.40 -10.68 -20.77
C GLY A 208 -17.50 -12.20 -20.78
N ASP A 209 -16.76 -12.82 -21.72
CA ASP A 209 -16.70 -14.27 -21.92
C ASP A 209 -16.15 -15.02 -20.70
N TYR A 210 -15.45 -14.32 -19.80
CA TYR A 210 -14.96 -14.87 -18.53
C TYR A 210 -16.09 -15.36 -17.61
N LEU A 211 -17.35 -14.97 -17.85
CA LEU A 211 -18.51 -15.48 -17.11
C LEU A 211 -19.14 -16.75 -17.73
N ILE A 212 -18.78 -17.12 -18.96
CA ILE A 212 -19.31 -18.34 -19.60
C ILE A 212 -18.95 -19.58 -18.74
N PRO A 213 -17.69 -19.79 -18.31
CA PRO A 213 -17.35 -20.94 -17.45
C PRO A 213 -18.07 -20.92 -16.10
N VAL A 214 -18.40 -19.73 -15.59
CA VAL A 214 -19.16 -19.57 -14.34
C VAL A 214 -20.60 -20.05 -14.53
N GLY A 215 -21.24 -19.65 -15.63
CA GLY A 215 -22.57 -20.11 -16.00
C GLY A 215 -22.63 -21.62 -16.20
N GLU A 216 -21.67 -22.18 -16.94
CA GLU A 216 -21.54 -23.63 -17.16
C GLU A 216 -21.36 -24.41 -15.84
N ALA A 217 -20.52 -23.92 -14.94
CA ALA A 217 -20.31 -24.54 -13.63
C ALA A 217 -21.59 -24.52 -12.78
N LEU A 218 -22.30 -23.39 -12.75
CA LEU A 218 -23.58 -23.25 -12.07
C LEU A 218 -24.66 -24.16 -12.67
N ALA A 219 -24.72 -24.28 -14.00
CA ALA A 219 -25.69 -25.13 -14.69
C ALA A 219 -25.45 -26.60 -14.36
N LYS A 220 -24.18 -27.00 -14.31
CA LYS A 220 -23.76 -28.34 -13.90
C LYS A 220 -24.07 -28.63 -12.43
N GLU A 221 -23.87 -27.67 -11.53
CA GLU A 221 -24.11 -27.84 -10.08
C GLU A 221 -25.61 -27.84 -9.75
N LEU A 222 -26.38 -26.93 -10.35
CA LEU A 222 -27.73 -26.57 -9.90
C LEU A 222 -28.84 -27.09 -10.83
N GLY A 223 -28.51 -27.64 -12.01
CA GLY A 223 -29.50 -28.01 -13.02
C GLY A 223 -30.31 -26.78 -13.44
N ASP A 224 -31.61 -26.93 -13.68
CA ASP A 224 -32.56 -25.86 -14.02
C ASP A 224 -33.29 -25.26 -12.81
N GLY A 225 -32.91 -25.63 -11.59
CA GLY A 225 -33.67 -25.32 -10.36
C GLY A 225 -33.86 -23.83 -10.04
N PHE A 226 -33.05 -22.95 -10.62
CA PHE A 226 -33.15 -21.49 -10.48
C PHE A 226 -33.62 -20.76 -11.74
N VAL A 227 -34.05 -21.50 -12.75
CA VAL A 227 -34.73 -20.94 -13.92
C VAL A 227 -36.12 -20.45 -13.51
N GLY A 228 -36.45 -19.21 -13.85
CA GLY A 228 -37.77 -18.62 -13.56
C GLY A 228 -38.07 -18.35 -12.08
N LYS A 229 -37.09 -18.51 -11.18
CA LYS A 229 -37.20 -18.17 -9.76
C LYS A 229 -37.06 -16.67 -9.51
N ASP A 230 -37.62 -16.21 -8.40
CA ASP A 230 -37.51 -14.81 -8.01
C ASP A 230 -36.05 -14.46 -7.72
N GLU A 231 -35.64 -13.24 -8.06
CA GLU A 231 -34.26 -12.78 -7.90
C GLU A 231 -33.74 -12.95 -6.47
N ALA A 232 -34.59 -12.70 -5.48
CA ALA A 232 -34.24 -12.86 -4.07
C ALA A 232 -33.85 -14.31 -3.70
N GLU A 233 -34.34 -15.32 -4.43
CA GLU A 233 -34.06 -16.73 -4.15
C GLU A 233 -32.66 -17.15 -4.63
N TRP A 234 -32.18 -16.59 -5.75
CA TRP A 234 -30.91 -17.01 -6.36
C TRP A 234 -29.78 -16.00 -6.22
N LEU A 235 -30.06 -14.69 -6.10
CA LEU A 235 -29.05 -13.64 -6.11
C LEU A 235 -27.94 -13.84 -5.07
N PRO A 236 -28.23 -14.19 -3.80
CA PRO A 236 -27.17 -14.40 -2.81
C PRO A 236 -26.23 -15.56 -3.16
N LEU A 237 -26.79 -16.68 -3.66
CA LEU A 237 -26.03 -17.85 -4.06
C LEU A 237 -25.14 -17.55 -5.27
N PHE A 238 -25.73 -16.97 -6.32
CA PHE A 238 -25.03 -16.62 -7.55
C PHE A 238 -23.96 -15.56 -7.30
N ARG A 239 -24.20 -14.60 -6.40
CA ARG A 239 -23.20 -13.62 -5.96
C ARG A 239 -22.00 -14.31 -5.33
N ALA A 240 -22.22 -15.15 -4.33
CA ALA A 240 -21.13 -15.85 -3.64
C ALA A 240 -20.30 -16.71 -4.62
N ARG A 241 -20.96 -17.44 -5.53
CA ARG A 241 -20.30 -18.27 -6.54
C ARG A 241 -19.54 -17.45 -7.58
N ALA A 242 -20.13 -16.37 -8.08
CA ALA A 242 -19.49 -15.51 -9.07
C ALA A 242 -18.28 -14.77 -8.48
N VAL A 243 -18.41 -14.21 -7.27
CA VAL A 243 -17.28 -13.57 -6.56
C VAL A 243 -16.15 -14.57 -6.34
N ALA A 244 -16.46 -15.79 -5.86
CA ALA A 244 -15.45 -16.83 -5.69
C ALA A 244 -14.71 -17.14 -7.01
N ALA A 245 -15.46 -17.31 -8.11
CA ALA A 245 -14.86 -17.55 -9.42
C ALA A 245 -14.00 -16.37 -9.91
N MET A 246 -14.42 -15.12 -9.69
CA MET A 246 -13.63 -13.95 -10.06
C MET A 246 -12.36 -13.85 -9.22
N MET A 247 -12.41 -14.18 -7.94
CA MET A 247 -11.23 -14.20 -7.08
C MET A 247 -10.23 -15.29 -7.50
N GLU A 248 -10.69 -16.45 -7.98
CA GLU A 248 -9.80 -17.46 -8.56
C GLU A 248 -9.08 -16.93 -9.82
N LEU A 249 -9.79 -16.23 -10.71
CA LEU A 249 -9.17 -15.59 -11.88
C LEU A 249 -8.14 -14.52 -11.46
N ILE A 250 -8.50 -13.66 -10.50
CA ILE A 250 -7.61 -12.61 -9.99
C ILE A 250 -6.34 -13.22 -9.38
N ARG A 251 -6.47 -14.28 -8.56
CA ARG A 251 -5.33 -14.99 -7.97
C ARG A 251 -4.44 -15.60 -9.05
N ALA A 252 -5.03 -16.22 -10.07
CA ALA A 252 -4.29 -16.79 -11.19
C ALA A 252 -3.52 -15.70 -11.97
N ASP A 253 -4.16 -14.56 -12.24
CA ASP A 253 -3.53 -13.42 -12.92
C ASP A 253 -2.37 -12.83 -12.10
N LEU A 254 -2.54 -12.66 -10.79
CA LEU A 254 -1.49 -12.18 -9.88
C LEU A 254 -0.32 -13.18 -9.81
N ALA A 255 -0.60 -14.48 -9.81
CA ALA A 255 0.43 -15.51 -9.82
C ALA A 255 1.29 -15.48 -11.10
N LEU A 256 0.75 -15.04 -12.25
CA LEU A 256 1.55 -14.80 -13.46
C LEU A 256 2.62 -13.72 -13.25
N LEU A 257 2.37 -12.76 -12.34
CA LEU A 257 3.36 -11.78 -11.90
C LEU A 257 4.24 -12.25 -10.75
N GLY A 258 4.05 -13.47 -10.25
CA GLY A 258 4.69 -13.97 -9.04
C GLY A 258 4.24 -13.26 -7.77
N ILE A 259 3.03 -12.70 -7.77
CA ILE A 259 2.45 -11.97 -6.64
C ILE A 259 1.50 -12.91 -5.90
N HIS A 260 1.67 -12.99 -4.58
CA HIS A 260 0.84 -13.78 -3.69
C HIS A 260 0.50 -12.96 -2.44
N HIS A 261 -0.75 -13.04 -2.00
CA HIS A 261 -1.23 -12.39 -0.79
C HIS A 261 -1.42 -13.40 0.34
N ASP A 262 -1.16 -12.96 1.56
CA ASP A 262 -1.31 -13.75 2.78
C ASP A 262 -2.76 -13.72 3.28
N VAL A 263 -3.41 -12.56 3.15
CA VAL A 263 -4.77 -12.30 3.64
C VAL A 263 -5.65 -11.76 2.52
N PHE A 264 -6.87 -12.28 2.44
CA PHE A 264 -7.95 -11.75 1.62
C PHE A 264 -9.10 -11.35 2.55
N ALA A 265 -9.33 -10.05 2.74
CA ALA A 265 -10.37 -9.54 3.62
C ALA A 265 -11.64 -9.23 2.82
N SER A 266 -12.73 -9.97 3.07
CA SER A 266 -14.02 -9.77 2.41
C SER A 266 -14.85 -8.71 3.13
N GLU A 267 -15.28 -7.68 2.39
CA GLU A 267 -16.20 -6.68 2.90
C GLU A 267 -17.54 -7.30 3.33
N ALA A 268 -18.05 -8.24 2.55
CA ALA A 268 -19.30 -8.93 2.85
C ALA A 268 -19.20 -9.76 4.14
N GLU A 269 -18.10 -10.47 4.35
CA GLU A 269 -17.86 -11.24 5.59
C GLU A 269 -17.71 -10.33 6.80
N LEU A 270 -16.99 -9.20 6.66
CA LEU A 270 -16.84 -8.21 7.72
C LEU A 270 -18.17 -7.60 8.14
N GLN A 271 -19.02 -7.23 7.16
CA GLN A 271 -20.36 -6.72 7.43
C GLN A 271 -21.25 -7.80 8.06
N ALA A 272 -21.23 -9.03 7.56
CA ALA A 272 -22.02 -10.14 8.13
C ALA A 272 -21.61 -10.47 9.57
N ALA A 273 -20.33 -10.28 9.91
CA ALA A 273 -19.81 -10.46 11.26
C ALA A 273 -20.10 -9.28 12.21
N GLY A 274 -20.73 -8.20 11.72
CA GLY A 274 -21.05 -7.01 12.53
C GLY A 274 -19.84 -6.18 12.93
N LYS A 275 -18.72 -6.30 12.19
CA LYS A 275 -17.47 -5.59 12.51
C LYS A 275 -17.60 -4.07 12.43
N PRO A 276 -18.31 -3.49 11.45
CA PRO A 276 -18.59 -2.05 11.44
C PRO A 276 -19.37 -1.57 12.68
N GLU A 277 -20.37 -2.33 13.13
CA GLU A 277 -21.17 -2.03 14.32
C GLU A 277 -20.34 -2.11 15.61
N GLU A 278 -19.43 -3.09 15.70
CA GLU A 278 -18.47 -3.21 16.80
C GLU A 278 -17.55 -1.98 16.88
N ALA A 279 -17.01 -1.56 15.73
CA ALA A 279 -16.17 -0.36 15.64
C ALA A 279 -16.94 0.92 16.02
N GLU A 280 -18.18 1.11 15.54
CA GLU A 280 -19.03 2.24 15.94
C GLU A 280 -19.28 2.25 17.45
N THR A 281 -19.57 1.09 18.03
CA THR A 281 -19.81 0.97 19.48
C THR A 281 -18.58 1.43 20.27
N TRP A 282 -17.40 0.95 19.88
CA TRP A 282 -16.15 1.35 20.51
C TRP A 282 -15.89 2.86 20.35
N LEU A 283 -16.07 3.41 19.15
CA LEU A 283 -15.90 4.83 18.86
C LEU A 283 -16.79 5.73 19.73
N ARG A 284 -18.04 5.34 19.93
CA ARG A 284 -18.98 6.07 20.80
C ARG A 284 -18.53 6.05 22.26
N GLN A 285 -18.06 4.91 22.76
CA GLN A 285 -17.53 4.79 24.13
C GLN A 285 -16.33 5.70 24.39
N HIS A 286 -15.59 6.09 23.34
CA HIS A 286 -14.40 6.93 23.42
C HIS A 286 -14.65 8.40 23.01
N ASP A 287 -15.91 8.83 22.89
CA ASP A 287 -16.29 10.19 22.43
C ASP A 287 -15.64 10.58 21.08
N LEU A 288 -15.56 9.60 20.18
CA LEU A 288 -15.07 9.78 18.81
C LEU A 288 -16.22 9.80 17.78
N VAL A 289 -17.38 9.26 18.13
CA VAL A 289 -18.62 9.34 17.33
C VAL A 289 -19.75 9.89 18.20
N TYR A 290 -20.56 10.78 17.61
CA TYR A 290 -21.73 11.38 18.23
C TYR A 290 -22.84 11.57 17.20
N ASP A 291 -24.09 11.69 17.63
CA ASP A 291 -25.19 12.02 16.72
C ASP A 291 -25.29 13.55 16.55
N GLY A 292 -25.32 14.00 15.30
CA GLY A 292 -25.31 15.43 14.97
C GLY A 292 -25.83 15.73 13.57
N MET A 293 -26.15 17.00 13.34
CA MET A 293 -26.64 17.47 12.04
C MET A 293 -25.47 17.71 11.08
N LEU A 294 -25.58 17.22 9.86
CA LEU A 294 -24.63 17.60 8.80
C LEU A 294 -24.74 19.09 8.51
N GLU A 295 -23.59 19.75 8.33
CA GLU A 295 -23.57 21.07 7.74
C GLU A 295 -24.09 20.99 6.30
N ALA A 296 -24.85 22.02 5.89
CA ALA A 296 -25.29 22.13 4.52
C ALA A 296 -24.07 22.11 3.56
N PRO A 297 -24.16 21.42 2.42
CA PRO A 297 -23.05 21.38 1.46
C PRO A 297 -22.57 22.79 1.12
N LYS A 298 -21.25 23.02 1.17
CA LYS A 298 -20.65 24.29 0.71
C LYS A 298 -20.86 24.40 -0.81
N GLY A 299 -21.91 25.09 -1.26
CA GLY A 299 -22.23 25.27 -2.68
C GLY A 299 -23.73 25.31 -2.98
N LYS A 300 -24.16 24.72 -4.11
CA LYS A 300 -25.59 24.54 -4.41
C LYS A 300 -26.16 23.49 -3.47
N THR A 301 -26.89 23.95 -2.46
CA THR A 301 -27.79 23.11 -1.68
C THR A 301 -28.85 22.54 -2.62
N PRO A 302 -29.01 21.21 -2.70
CA PRO A 302 -30.15 20.61 -3.38
C PRO A 302 -31.46 21.22 -2.84
N GLU A 303 -32.45 21.43 -3.71
CA GLU A 303 -33.76 22.01 -3.30
C GLU A 303 -34.49 21.13 -2.25
N ASP A 304 -34.09 19.87 -2.14
CA ASP A 304 -34.56 18.82 -1.25
C ASP A 304 -33.62 18.52 -0.06
N TRP A 305 -32.65 19.40 0.25
CA TRP A 305 -31.80 19.20 1.42
C TRP A 305 -32.57 19.51 2.71
N GLU A 306 -32.76 18.49 3.54
CA GLU A 306 -33.22 18.63 4.91
C GLU A 306 -32.10 18.28 5.89
N PRO A 307 -31.99 18.98 7.02
CA PRO A 307 -31.05 18.62 8.08
C PRO A 307 -31.45 17.27 8.69
N VAL A 308 -30.61 16.26 8.48
CA VAL A 308 -30.78 14.92 9.04
C VAL A 308 -29.72 14.72 10.12
N GLU A 309 -30.17 14.26 11.30
CA GLU A 309 -29.27 13.84 12.37
C GLU A 309 -28.65 12.49 11.99
N LEU A 310 -27.33 12.44 11.97
CA LEU A 310 -26.55 11.26 11.57
C LEU A 310 -25.43 11.00 12.58
N PRO A 311 -24.93 9.77 12.67
CA PRO A 311 -23.71 9.48 13.42
C PRO A 311 -22.51 10.12 12.70
N LEU A 312 -21.87 11.06 13.39
CA LEU A 312 -20.72 11.81 12.91
C LEU A 312 -19.47 11.38 13.67
N PHE A 313 -18.43 11.03 12.93
CA PHE A 313 -17.08 10.88 13.45
C PHE A 313 -16.44 12.26 13.64
N ARG A 314 -15.87 12.49 14.83
CA ARG A 314 -15.24 13.74 15.26
C ARG A 314 -13.88 14.00 14.59
N SER A 315 -13.84 13.98 13.26
CA SER A 315 -12.61 14.17 12.48
C SER A 315 -11.99 15.56 12.66
N THR A 316 -12.75 16.58 13.09
CA THR A 316 -12.24 17.92 13.40
C THR A 316 -11.25 17.93 14.57
N LYS A 317 -11.41 17.03 15.56
CA LYS A 317 -10.42 16.83 16.64
C LYS A 317 -9.04 16.44 16.09
N PHE A 318 -8.97 15.95 14.85
CA PHE A 318 -7.79 15.39 14.20
C PHE A 318 -7.37 16.15 12.93
N GLY A 319 -7.85 17.38 12.75
CA GLY A 319 -7.39 18.27 11.69
C GLY A 319 -8.09 18.13 10.33
N ASP A 320 -9.26 17.47 10.29
CA ASP A 320 -10.20 17.59 9.17
C ASP A 320 -11.02 18.89 9.27
N ASP A 321 -11.65 19.31 8.17
CA ASP A 321 -12.38 20.59 8.10
C ASP A 321 -13.80 20.54 8.66
N GLN A 322 -14.39 19.34 8.74
CA GLN A 322 -15.71 19.09 9.31
C GLN A 322 -15.81 17.63 9.77
N ASP A 323 -16.72 17.38 10.70
CA ASP A 323 -17.05 16.02 11.16
C ASP A 323 -17.77 15.23 10.07
N ARG A 324 -17.53 13.92 10.02
CA ARG A 324 -17.89 13.08 8.86
C ARG A 324 -18.96 12.05 9.19
N PRO A 325 -20.00 11.90 8.35
CA PRO A 325 -21.02 10.89 8.57
C PRO A 325 -20.45 9.49 8.31
N ILE A 326 -20.63 8.59 9.28
CA ILE A 326 -20.26 7.17 9.13
C ILE A 326 -21.42 6.32 8.59
N ARG A 327 -22.66 6.81 8.72
CA ARG A 327 -23.86 6.22 8.10
C ARG A 327 -24.58 7.22 7.19
N LYS A 328 -25.31 6.69 6.24
CA LYS A 328 -26.29 7.40 5.40
C LYS A 328 -27.62 7.53 6.15
N SER A 329 -28.51 8.36 5.62
CA SER A 329 -29.87 8.52 6.16
C SER A 329 -30.72 7.25 6.10
N ASP A 330 -30.40 6.32 5.20
CA ASP A 330 -31.04 5.00 5.11
C ASP A 330 -30.46 3.96 6.09
N GLY A 331 -29.55 4.39 6.98
CA GLY A 331 -28.91 3.55 7.99
C GLY A 331 -27.70 2.74 7.49
N LYS A 332 -27.46 2.69 6.17
CA LYS A 332 -26.30 1.97 5.60
C LYS A 332 -25.00 2.71 5.85
N TRP A 333 -23.89 1.99 5.87
CA TRP A 333 -22.56 2.57 6.01
C TRP A 333 -22.21 3.50 4.83
N THR A 334 -21.50 4.58 5.14
CA THR A 334 -20.77 5.35 4.12
C THR A 334 -19.47 4.61 3.78
N TYR A 335 -18.88 4.87 2.61
CA TYR A 335 -17.54 4.33 2.29
C TYR A 335 -16.53 4.71 3.36
N PHE A 336 -16.59 5.96 3.85
CA PHE A 336 -15.74 6.41 4.94
C PHE A 336 -15.98 5.63 6.24
N GLY A 337 -17.24 5.35 6.60
CA GLY A 337 -17.56 4.56 7.79
C GLY A 337 -17.06 3.12 7.70
N ALA A 338 -17.23 2.49 6.55
CA ALA A 338 -16.71 1.14 6.29
C ALA A 338 -15.17 1.09 6.33
N ASP A 339 -14.50 2.00 5.61
CA ASP A 339 -13.04 2.10 5.61
C ASP A 339 -12.49 2.34 7.03
N LEU A 340 -13.13 3.23 7.79
CA LEU A 340 -12.75 3.57 9.15
C LEU A 340 -12.81 2.34 10.07
N ALA A 341 -13.92 1.59 10.02
CA ALA A 341 -14.07 0.38 10.82
C ALA A 341 -13.06 -0.70 10.41
N TYR A 342 -12.87 -0.89 9.11
CA TYR A 342 -11.93 -1.89 8.59
C TYR A 342 -10.48 -1.58 8.98
N HIS A 343 -10.04 -0.33 8.84
CA HIS A 343 -8.68 0.05 9.24
C HIS A 343 -8.46 -0.07 10.75
N PHE A 344 -9.49 0.17 11.56
CA PHE A 344 -9.39 -0.02 13.01
C PHE A 344 -9.08 -1.48 13.34
N GLN A 345 -9.82 -2.41 12.74
CA GLN A 345 -9.59 -3.84 12.92
C GLN A 345 -8.23 -4.27 12.35
N LYS A 346 -7.88 -3.81 11.14
CA LYS A 346 -6.60 -4.09 10.50
C LYS A 346 -5.42 -3.65 11.36
N ALA A 347 -5.55 -2.51 12.04
CA ALA A 347 -4.55 -1.99 12.95
C ALA A 347 -4.31 -2.90 14.16
N GLU A 348 -5.25 -3.77 14.56
CA GLU A 348 -5.08 -4.68 15.70
C GLU A 348 -3.96 -5.71 15.50
N GLY A 349 -3.73 -6.13 14.25
CA GLY A 349 -2.76 -7.16 13.89
C GLY A 349 -1.40 -6.66 13.39
N ALA A 350 -1.18 -5.34 13.33
CA ALA A 350 0.03 -4.75 12.76
C ALA A 350 0.61 -3.63 13.64
N ASP A 351 1.92 -3.40 13.49
CA ASP A 351 2.64 -2.29 14.10
C ASP A 351 2.66 -1.06 13.17
N GLU A 352 2.52 -1.27 11.86
CA GLU A 352 2.45 -0.24 10.82
C GLU A 352 1.51 -0.68 9.69
N LEU A 353 0.83 0.27 9.07
CA LEU A 353 -0.07 0.05 7.93
C LEU A 353 0.45 0.80 6.69
N ILE A 354 0.41 0.14 5.54
CA ILE A 354 0.70 0.75 4.25
C ILE A 354 -0.35 0.33 3.24
N ASP A 355 -0.98 1.30 2.60
CA ASP A 355 -1.89 1.05 1.49
C ASP A 355 -1.31 1.54 0.16
N ILE A 356 -1.52 0.78 -0.91
CA ILE A 356 -1.14 1.17 -2.27
C ILE A 356 -2.40 1.48 -3.09
N TRP A 357 -2.64 2.77 -3.32
CA TRP A 357 -3.85 3.26 -3.98
C TRP A 357 -3.57 3.94 -5.33
N GLY A 358 -4.58 4.00 -6.19
CA GLY A 358 -4.52 4.82 -7.40
C GLY A 358 -4.49 6.33 -7.08
N ALA A 359 -3.83 7.12 -7.93
CA ALA A 359 -3.73 8.57 -7.76
C ALA A 359 -5.08 9.31 -7.77
N ASP A 360 -6.12 8.68 -8.30
CA ASP A 360 -7.52 9.13 -8.27
C ASP A 360 -8.10 9.16 -6.85
N HIS A 361 -7.50 8.46 -5.89
CA HIS A 361 -7.88 8.49 -4.48
C HIS A 361 -7.13 9.55 -3.65
N ALA A 362 -6.30 10.40 -4.27
CA ALA A 362 -5.49 11.38 -3.54
C ALA A 362 -6.31 12.29 -2.60
N GLY A 363 -7.56 12.62 -2.98
CA GLY A 363 -8.45 13.46 -2.20
C GLY A 363 -8.95 12.84 -0.88
N THR A 364 -8.92 11.51 -0.74
CA THR A 364 -9.39 10.82 0.47
C THR A 364 -8.26 10.47 1.45
N VAL A 365 -7.00 10.44 0.98
CA VAL A 365 -5.82 10.03 1.76
C VAL A 365 -5.71 10.77 3.09
N LYS A 366 -5.76 12.11 3.07
CA LYS A 366 -5.59 12.90 4.30
C LYS A 366 -6.64 12.53 5.36
N ARG A 367 -7.87 12.29 4.91
CA ARG A 367 -9.02 11.99 5.78
C ARG A 367 -8.87 10.61 6.42
N ILE A 368 -8.53 9.59 5.65
CA ILE A 368 -8.35 8.25 6.20
C ILE A 368 -7.14 8.19 7.14
N LYS A 369 -6.04 8.87 6.80
CA LYS A 369 -4.85 8.93 7.67
C LYS A 369 -5.18 9.56 9.02
N ALA A 370 -5.94 10.64 9.03
CA ALA A 370 -6.40 11.28 10.27
C ALA A 370 -7.32 10.34 11.08
N ALA A 371 -8.23 9.63 10.42
CA ALA A 371 -9.13 8.68 11.10
C ALA A 371 -8.37 7.51 11.73
N VAL A 372 -7.41 6.91 11.02
CA VAL A 372 -6.61 5.80 11.55
C VAL A 372 -5.73 6.26 12.71
N ALA A 373 -5.08 7.42 12.60
CA ALA A 373 -4.32 7.99 13.71
C ALA A 373 -5.19 8.19 14.95
N ALA A 374 -6.37 8.81 14.78
CA ALA A 374 -7.33 9.03 15.86
C ALA A 374 -7.77 7.75 16.57
N LEU A 375 -8.11 6.72 15.79
CA LEU A 375 -8.53 5.42 16.29
C LEU A 375 -7.44 4.74 17.09
N THR A 376 -6.23 4.67 16.52
CA THR A 376 -5.12 3.93 17.10
C THR A 376 -4.52 4.65 18.30
N GLU A 377 -4.45 5.98 18.28
CA GLU A 377 -4.14 6.81 19.46
C GLU A 377 -5.21 6.67 20.56
N GLY A 378 -6.49 6.70 20.20
CA GLY A 378 -7.60 6.49 21.13
C GLY A 378 -7.56 5.12 21.81
N ALA A 379 -7.08 4.09 21.09
CA ALA A 379 -6.85 2.75 21.62
C ALA A 379 -5.55 2.62 22.43
N GLY A 380 -4.81 3.70 22.62
CA GLY A 380 -3.55 3.72 23.37
C GLY A 380 -2.38 3.06 22.64
N ARG A 381 -2.51 2.79 21.34
CA ARG A 381 -1.47 2.17 20.51
C ARG A 381 -1.37 2.88 19.16
N PRO A 382 -0.71 4.05 19.10
CA PRO A 382 -0.56 4.80 17.85
C PRO A 382 0.11 3.93 16.79
N ILE A 383 -0.56 3.71 15.65
CA ILE A 383 -0.04 2.93 14.53
C ILE A 383 0.28 3.89 13.37
N PRO A 384 1.54 3.95 12.90
CA PRO A 384 1.87 4.66 11.68
C PRO A 384 1.09 4.09 10.50
N PHE A 385 0.39 4.96 9.78
CA PHE A 385 -0.29 4.61 8.54
C PHE A 385 0.24 5.46 7.40
N ASP A 386 0.56 4.83 6.28
CA ASP A 386 0.93 5.53 5.06
C ASP A 386 0.16 5.04 3.84
N VAL A 387 -0.07 5.95 2.89
CA VAL A 387 -0.74 5.62 1.62
C VAL A 387 0.20 6.01 0.49
N LYS A 388 0.61 5.03 -0.31
CA LYS A 388 1.40 5.25 -1.52
C LYS A 388 0.45 5.35 -2.70
N LEU A 389 0.48 6.49 -3.37
CA LEU A 389 -0.28 6.72 -4.59
C LEU A 389 0.53 6.29 -5.81
N VAL A 390 -0.09 5.51 -6.68
CA VAL A 390 0.46 5.10 -7.98
C VAL A 390 -0.31 5.75 -9.12
N GLN A 391 0.39 6.33 -10.10
CA GLN A 391 -0.27 6.88 -11.28
C GLN A 391 -0.83 5.77 -12.17
N MET A 392 -1.95 6.06 -12.83
CA MET A 392 -2.59 5.17 -13.78
C MET A 392 -1.67 4.85 -14.97
N VAL A 393 -1.81 3.63 -15.50
CA VAL A 393 -1.04 3.17 -16.66
C VAL A 393 -1.83 3.41 -17.94
N ALA A 394 -1.18 4.01 -18.94
CA ALA A 394 -1.69 4.08 -20.30
C ALA A 394 -0.98 3.02 -21.15
N LEU A 395 -1.75 2.21 -21.88
CA LEU A 395 -1.23 1.23 -22.81
C LEU A 395 -1.23 1.82 -24.23
N LEU A 396 -0.10 1.75 -24.92
CA LEU A 396 0.04 2.17 -26.31
C LEU A 396 0.34 0.97 -27.20
N ARG A 397 -0.26 0.91 -28.38
CA ARG A 397 0.06 -0.08 -29.43
C ARG A 397 0.32 0.66 -30.73
N GLY A 398 1.52 0.53 -31.27
CA GLY A 398 1.94 1.29 -32.45
C GLY A 398 1.98 2.81 -32.23
N GLY A 399 2.17 3.26 -30.99
CA GLY A 399 2.15 4.69 -30.60
C GLY A 399 0.76 5.24 -30.26
N GLU A 400 -0.31 4.51 -30.56
CA GLU A 400 -1.69 4.94 -30.31
C GLU A 400 -2.25 4.35 -28.99
N PRO A 401 -3.03 5.12 -28.20
CA PRO A 401 -3.66 4.62 -27.00
C PRO A 401 -4.63 3.47 -27.26
N VAL A 402 -4.43 2.35 -26.57
CA VAL A 402 -5.39 1.25 -26.56
C VAL A 402 -6.52 1.61 -25.59
N LYS A 403 -7.73 1.79 -26.10
CA LYS A 403 -8.91 2.05 -25.25
C LYS A 403 -9.22 0.82 -24.40
N MET A 404 -9.19 1.00 -23.08
CA MET A 404 -9.64 0.00 -22.11
C MET A 404 -11.15 0.19 -21.91
N SER A 405 -11.98 -0.68 -22.48
CA SER A 405 -13.43 -0.59 -22.33
C SER A 405 -13.96 -1.76 -21.50
N LYS A 406 -14.40 -1.44 -20.27
CA LYS A 406 -15.11 -2.41 -19.40
C LYS A 406 -16.46 -2.84 -19.99
N ARG A 407 -17.07 -2.01 -20.85
CA ARG A 407 -18.43 -2.21 -21.40
C ARG A 407 -18.50 -3.09 -22.65
N SER A 408 -17.41 -3.20 -23.40
CA SER A 408 -17.38 -4.00 -24.64
C SER A 408 -16.65 -5.34 -24.47
N GLY A 409 -16.27 -5.72 -23.24
CA GLY A 409 -15.48 -6.93 -22.95
C GLY A 409 -14.05 -6.92 -23.51
N THR A 410 -13.68 -5.87 -24.24
CA THR A 410 -12.40 -5.70 -24.93
C THR A 410 -11.48 -4.84 -24.07
N PHE A 411 -10.84 -5.48 -23.10
CA PHE A 411 -9.74 -4.90 -22.33
C PHE A 411 -8.52 -5.81 -22.47
N VAL A 412 -7.33 -5.21 -22.53
CA VAL A 412 -6.10 -5.99 -22.52
C VAL A 412 -5.91 -6.50 -21.09
N THR A 413 -6.03 -7.82 -20.91
CA THR A 413 -5.87 -8.43 -19.60
C THR A 413 -4.41 -8.34 -19.17
N LEU A 414 -4.20 -8.41 -17.87
CA LEU A 414 -2.88 -8.53 -17.29
C LEU A 414 -2.18 -9.79 -17.84
N ALA A 415 -2.91 -10.90 -17.91
CA ALA A 415 -2.42 -12.17 -18.43
C ALA A 415 -1.94 -12.07 -19.88
N ASP A 416 -2.66 -11.36 -20.75
CA ASP A 416 -2.27 -11.20 -22.15
C ASP A 416 -0.90 -10.51 -22.27
N VAL A 417 -0.69 -9.42 -21.53
CA VAL A 417 0.59 -8.70 -21.56
C VAL A 417 1.72 -9.56 -20.98
N VAL A 418 1.48 -10.24 -19.86
CA VAL A 418 2.51 -11.10 -19.25
C VAL A 418 2.89 -12.25 -20.19
N ARG A 419 1.93 -12.84 -20.89
CA ARG A 419 2.20 -13.88 -21.91
C ARG A 419 2.94 -13.33 -23.13
N GLU A 420 2.66 -12.08 -23.52
CA GLU A 420 3.29 -11.45 -24.69
C GLU A 420 4.76 -11.05 -24.43
N VAL A 421 5.06 -10.44 -23.28
CA VAL A 421 6.40 -9.85 -23.02
C VAL A 421 7.17 -10.47 -21.86
N GLY A 422 6.53 -11.32 -21.05
CA GLY A 422 7.13 -11.98 -19.90
C GLY A 422 7.02 -11.19 -18.59
N LYS A 423 6.93 -11.94 -17.48
CA LYS A 423 6.79 -11.43 -16.11
C LYS A 423 7.82 -10.34 -15.76
N ASP A 424 9.09 -10.63 -15.98
CA ASP A 424 10.18 -9.78 -15.49
C ASP A 424 10.22 -8.42 -16.21
N VAL A 425 9.92 -8.41 -17.51
CA VAL A 425 9.81 -7.17 -18.31
C VAL A 425 8.66 -6.30 -17.82
N VAL A 426 7.49 -6.91 -17.56
CA VAL A 426 6.34 -6.20 -17.01
C VAL A 426 6.69 -5.60 -15.65
N ARG A 427 7.21 -6.41 -14.73
CA ARG A 427 7.56 -5.96 -13.37
C ARG A 427 8.59 -4.85 -13.39
N PHE A 428 9.69 -5.04 -14.12
CA PHE A 428 10.75 -4.03 -14.23
C PHE A 428 10.20 -2.71 -14.77
N THR A 429 9.41 -2.76 -15.86
CA THR A 429 8.82 -1.56 -16.46
C THR A 429 7.95 -0.78 -15.48
N MET A 430 7.13 -1.45 -14.67
CA MET A 430 6.25 -0.80 -13.69
C MET A 430 7.03 -0.09 -12.56
N LEU A 431 8.27 -0.50 -12.30
CA LEU A 431 9.14 0.05 -11.25
C LEU A 431 10.11 1.15 -11.76
N THR A 432 10.35 1.24 -13.07
CA THR A 432 11.30 2.23 -13.65
C THR A 432 10.82 3.68 -13.57
N ARG A 433 9.53 3.91 -13.30
CA ARG A 433 8.95 5.24 -13.19
C ARG A 433 8.53 5.51 -11.76
N LYS A 434 8.84 6.71 -11.27
CA LYS A 434 8.40 7.18 -9.95
C LYS A 434 6.88 6.99 -9.82
N PRO A 435 6.40 6.35 -8.73
CA PRO A 435 4.99 6.03 -8.50
C PRO A 435 4.02 7.13 -8.89
#